data_AF-A0A660T4A7-F1
#
_entry.id   AF-A0A660T4A7-F1
#
_cell.length_a   1.000
_cell.length_b   1.000
_cell.length_c   1.000
_cell.angle_alpha   90.00
_cell.angle_beta   90.00
_cell.angle_gamma   90.00
#
_symmetry.space_group_name_H-M   'P 1'
#
loop_
_entity.id
_entity.type
_entity.pdbx_description
1 polymer ?
#
loop_
_entity_poly.entity_id
_entity_poly.type
_entity_poly.pdbx_seq_one_letter_code
_entity_poly.pdbx_strand_id
1 'polypeptide(L)'
;SLRVTDKKGNTGLCKKRITVYSDKPVAKFVYYPERARPDLNVTFDASASLDADGKIVRYHWDFGDGTNGSGVHINHSYRLEGEYKSKLTIVDDDGNISTHERTVIVVIPQPKKIIYETDMCLDVDDVGGLAILHALANKGEVELLAVCFNEIHPDGAAAIDVINTWYGRGDLPVGIYKGKFPKPDYSAYLTALTRFPHDLDQTNARGALDVYRKVLSTQADHSVTIISVGFLNNLNDLLKAEFDLVKQKVKELVIMAGVQHDGFNLIRHNLTKVSQNVLDKWPTPIVISQAGSSIKTGAVLQNTPVENPVREAYFRFFNCNFCDRSSWDEMAVLYGVRGLSNYFSEVTEGYGILNEDYRWKMQKGFRIYLENKLSDSEYKKIIEQLMIEPPKGE
;
A
#
# COMPACT_ATOMS: atom_id res chain seq x y z
N SER A 1 57.54 -36.47 14.41
CA SER A 1 59.00 -36.55 14.67
C SER A 1 59.56 -37.76 13.95
N LEU A 2 60.82 -37.71 13.51
CA LEU A 2 61.49 -38.85 12.89
C LEU A 2 62.70 -39.24 13.74
N ARG A 3 62.79 -40.52 14.10
CA ARG A 3 63.98 -41.12 14.72
C ARG A 3 64.60 -42.09 13.71
N VAL A 4 65.90 -41.92 13.46
CA VAL A 4 66.67 -42.83 12.61
C VAL A 4 67.75 -43.49 13.46
N THR A 5 68.03 -44.76 13.18
CA THR A 5 69.04 -45.54 13.89
C THR A 5 70.03 -46.08 12.87
N ASP A 6 71.32 -45.88 13.11
CA ASP A 6 72.36 -46.42 12.22
C ASP A 6 72.64 -47.91 12.51
N LYS A 7 73.44 -48.54 11.65
CA LYS A 7 73.83 -49.95 11.78
C LYS A 7 74.65 -50.28 13.04
N LYS A 8 75.11 -49.28 13.79
CA LYS A 8 75.85 -49.41 15.06
C LYS A 8 74.95 -49.15 16.28
N GLY A 9 73.65 -48.89 16.07
CA GLY A 9 72.69 -48.62 17.13
C GLY A 9 72.61 -47.17 17.59
N ASN A 10 73.35 -46.24 16.96
CA ASN A 10 73.26 -44.82 17.31
C ASN A 10 71.96 -44.24 16.76
N THR A 11 71.28 -43.40 17.54
CA THR A 11 70.01 -42.78 17.12
C THR A 11 70.16 -41.28 16.90
N GLY A 12 69.65 -40.80 15.78
CA GLY A 12 69.39 -39.37 15.52
C GLY A 12 67.90 -39.06 15.65
N LEU A 13 67.57 -37.90 16.21
CA LEU A 13 66.18 -37.43 16.32
C LEU A 13 66.02 -36.09 15.61
N CYS A 14 65.06 -36.02 14.68
CA CYS A 14 64.60 -34.78 14.10
C CYS A 14 63.14 -34.53 14.49
N LYS A 15 62.84 -33.33 14.97
CA LYS A 15 61.46 -32.87 15.20
C LYS A 15 61.21 -31.68 14.28
N LYS A 16 60.16 -31.79 13.46
CA LYS A 16 59.57 -30.65 12.74
C LYS A 16 58.21 -30.36 13.37
N ARG A 17 57.95 -29.10 13.68
CA ARG A 17 56.63 -28.62 14.07
C ARG A 17 55.81 -28.47 12.79
N ILE A 18 54.63 -29.09 12.74
CA ILE A 18 53.60 -28.80 11.73
C ILE A 18 52.59 -27.92 12.45
N THR A 19 52.33 -26.74 11.90
CA THR A 19 51.21 -25.90 12.33
C THR A 19 50.10 -26.14 11.33
N VAL A 20 48.95 -26.62 11.80
CA VAL A 20 47.71 -26.64 11.02
C VAL A 20 47.02 -25.31 11.29
N TYR A 21 46.67 -24.58 10.22
CA TYR A 21 45.82 -23.41 10.33
C TYR A 21 44.39 -23.87 10.14
N SER A 22 43.50 -23.37 10.99
CA SER A 22 42.06 -23.54 10.88
C SER A 22 41.50 -22.17 10.51
N ASP A 23 40.74 -22.11 9.42
CA ASP A 23 40.11 -20.87 8.96
C ASP A 23 38.91 -20.55 9.86
N LYS A 24 38.65 -19.26 10.11
CA LYS A 24 37.48 -18.88 10.90
C LYS A 24 36.22 -19.00 10.05
N PRO A 25 35.10 -19.44 10.63
CA PRO A 25 33.84 -19.47 9.91
C PRO A 25 33.37 -18.04 9.65
N VAL A 26 32.49 -17.85 8.68
CA VAL A 26 31.90 -16.56 8.34
C VAL A 26 30.43 -16.58 8.68
N ALA A 27 30.06 -15.85 9.74
CA ALA A 27 28.66 -15.64 10.09
C ALA A 27 28.00 -14.67 9.11
N LYS A 28 26.84 -15.06 8.58
CA LYS A 28 26.02 -14.22 7.72
C LYS A 28 24.56 -14.58 7.87
N PHE A 29 23.71 -13.57 8.00
CA PHE A 29 22.28 -13.77 7.98
C PHE A 29 21.51 -12.64 7.30
N VAL A 30 20.29 -12.96 6.90
CA VAL A 30 19.25 -12.03 6.50
C VAL A 30 18.04 -12.20 7.40
N TYR A 31 17.17 -11.20 7.45
CA TYR A 31 15.89 -11.29 8.14
C TYR A 31 14.80 -10.67 7.28
N TYR A 32 13.55 -11.10 7.49
CA TYR A 32 12.39 -10.51 6.82
C TYR A 32 11.14 -10.57 7.71
N PRO A 33 10.22 -9.59 7.59
CA PRO A 33 10.29 -8.41 6.71
C PRO A 33 11.31 -7.36 7.19
N GLU A 34 11.82 -6.51 6.28
CA GLU A 34 12.74 -5.41 6.62
C GLU A 34 12.11 -4.36 7.56
N ARG A 35 10.78 -4.26 7.55
CA ARG A 35 9.99 -3.47 8.50
C ARG A 35 9.09 -4.41 9.28
N ALA A 36 9.56 -4.84 10.43
CA ALA A 36 8.79 -5.67 11.35
C ALA A 36 7.71 -4.85 12.05
N ARG A 37 6.68 -5.53 12.54
CA ARG A 37 5.65 -4.96 13.41
C ARG A 37 5.64 -5.69 14.74
N PRO A 38 5.18 -5.05 15.83
CA PRO A 38 5.01 -5.74 17.09
C PRO A 38 4.17 -7.01 16.95
N ASP A 39 4.56 -8.05 17.67
CA ASP A 39 3.89 -9.35 17.79
C ASP A 39 3.75 -10.15 16.47
N LEU A 40 4.37 -9.70 15.38
CA LEU A 40 4.48 -10.46 14.14
C LEU A 40 5.83 -11.18 14.04
N ASN A 41 5.81 -12.35 13.40
CA ASN A 41 7.03 -13.13 13.17
C ASN A 41 7.97 -12.40 12.21
N VAL A 42 9.22 -12.25 12.64
CA VAL A 42 10.38 -11.95 11.82
C VAL A 42 11.14 -13.25 11.63
N THR A 43 11.33 -13.65 10.38
CA THR A 43 12.13 -14.83 10.05
C THR A 43 13.58 -14.42 9.89
N PHE A 44 14.47 -15.15 10.55
CA PHE A 44 15.91 -15.04 10.43
C PHE A 44 16.46 -16.26 9.69
N ASP A 45 17.36 -16.02 8.74
CA ASP A 45 17.98 -17.05 7.90
C ASP A 45 19.50 -16.88 7.88
N ALA A 46 20.19 -17.83 8.50
CA ALA A 46 21.65 -17.92 8.57
C ALA A 46 22.26 -18.91 7.57
N SER A 47 21.51 -19.41 6.59
CA SER A 47 21.95 -20.41 5.60
C SER A 47 23.14 -19.96 4.75
N ALA A 48 23.36 -18.65 4.64
CA ALA A 48 24.51 -18.06 3.95
C ALA A 48 25.80 -18.02 4.80
N SER A 49 25.77 -18.51 6.04
CA SER A 49 26.97 -18.72 6.86
C SER A 49 27.77 -19.90 6.34
N LEU A 50 29.11 -19.81 6.35
CA LEU A 50 29.97 -20.85 5.80
C LEU A 50 31.22 -21.06 6.65
N ASP A 51 31.76 -22.25 6.54
CA ASP A 51 33.08 -22.61 7.00
C ASP A 51 33.84 -23.26 5.84
N ALA A 52 35.09 -22.84 5.60
CA ALA A 52 35.79 -23.13 4.34
C ALA A 52 36.57 -24.46 4.40
N ASP A 53 37.04 -24.83 5.57
CA ASP A 53 37.82 -26.04 5.85
C ASP A 53 37.09 -27.04 6.74
N GLY A 54 35.94 -26.66 7.31
CA GLY A 54 35.12 -27.51 8.17
C GLY A 54 33.61 -27.35 7.98
N LYS A 55 32.87 -27.46 9.09
CA LYS A 55 31.42 -27.28 9.14
C LYS A 55 31.00 -26.50 10.37
N ILE A 56 29.95 -25.70 10.22
CA ILE A 56 29.31 -25.02 11.36
C ILE A 56 28.52 -26.04 12.19
N VAL A 57 28.83 -26.15 13.47
CA VAL A 57 28.18 -27.09 14.40
C VAL A 57 27.18 -26.42 15.35
N ARG A 58 27.24 -25.08 15.49
CA ARG A 58 26.31 -24.34 16.37
C ARG A 58 25.91 -22.99 15.80
N TYR A 59 24.63 -22.68 15.93
CA TYR A 59 24.03 -21.37 15.62
C TYR A 59 23.32 -20.86 16.88
N HIS A 60 23.70 -19.67 17.33
CA HIS A 60 23.10 -19.00 18.49
C HIS A 60 22.68 -17.59 18.12
N TRP A 61 21.46 -17.22 18.53
CA TRP A 61 20.86 -15.92 18.29
C TRP A 61 20.67 -15.16 19.59
N ASP A 62 21.02 -13.90 19.57
CA ASP A 62 20.56 -12.88 20.51
C ASP A 62 19.75 -11.87 19.70
N PHE A 63 18.47 -11.70 20.02
CA PHE A 63 17.58 -10.84 19.23
C PHE A 63 17.71 -9.35 19.61
N GLY A 64 18.41 -9.03 20.71
CA GLY A 64 18.60 -7.66 21.18
C GLY A 64 17.45 -7.12 22.04
N ASP A 65 16.43 -7.93 22.33
CA ASP A 65 15.31 -7.63 23.24
C ASP A 65 15.38 -8.42 24.56
N GLY A 66 16.52 -9.08 24.82
CA GLY A 66 16.75 -9.94 25.98
C GLY A 66 16.35 -11.40 25.77
N THR A 67 15.80 -11.75 24.61
CA THR A 67 15.50 -13.13 24.24
C THR A 67 16.58 -13.72 23.30
N ASN A 68 16.62 -15.05 23.22
CA ASN A 68 17.63 -15.78 22.47
C ASN A 68 17.03 -16.98 21.73
N GLY A 69 17.82 -17.55 20.82
CA GLY A 69 17.40 -18.69 20.01
C GLY A 69 18.57 -19.49 19.44
N SER A 70 18.24 -20.52 18.67
CA SER A 70 19.22 -21.39 18.00
C SER A 70 18.66 -21.99 16.72
N GLY A 71 19.55 -22.31 15.78
CA GLY A 71 19.20 -22.93 14.50
C GLY A 71 19.53 -22.05 13.30
N VAL A 72 19.54 -22.67 12.12
CA VAL A 72 19.84 -21.98 10.84
C VAL A 72 18.70 -21.04 10.45
N HIS A 73 17.46 -21.50 10.63
CA HIS A 73 16.24 -20.71 10.43
C HIS A 73 15.50 -20.60 11.76
N ILE A 74 15.05 -19.39 12.10
CA ILE A 74 14.26 -19.17 13.32
C ILE A 74 13.30 -18.02 13.12
N ASN A 75 12.12 -18.13 13.73
CA ASN A 75 11.17 -17.02 13.82
C ASN A 75 11.26 -16.39 15.20
N HIS A 76 11.20 -15.07 15.25
CA HIS A 76 11.13 -14.30 16.49
C HIS A 76 10.15 -13.14 16.35
N SER A 77 9.46 -12.79 17.44
CA SER A 77 8.50 -11.68 17.47
C SER A 77 8.91 -10.68 18.54
N TYR A 78 8.99 -9.40 18.16
CA TYR A 78 9.26 -8.31 19.09
C TYR A 78 7.96 -7.76 19.63
N ARG A 79 7.86 -7.54 20.94
CA ARG A 79 6.62 -7.05 21.57
C ARG A 79 6.36 -5.56 21.39
N LEU A 80 7.41 -4.77 21.24
CA LEU A 80 7.33 -3.31 21.17
C LEU A 80 8.00 -2.81 19.89
N GLU A 81 7.65 -1.60 19.48
CA GLU A 81 8.43 -0.89 18.46
C GLU A 81 9.80 -0.47 19.02
N GLY A 82 10.79 -0.42 18.13
CA GLY A 82 12.16 -0.12 18.48
C GLY A 82 13.16 -0.63 17.47
N GLU A 83 14.42 -0.30 17.71
CA GLU A 83 15.57 -0.83 16.99
C GLU A 83 16.24 -1.92 17.83
N TYR A 84 16.30 -3.13 17.30
CA TYR A 84 16.84 -4.29 17.99
C TYR A 84 18.10 -4.78 17.29
N LYS A 85 19.22 -4.82 18.02
CA LYS A 85 20.51 -5.27 17.47
C LYS A 85 20.59 -6.80 17.53
N SER A 86 20.03 -7.46 16.53
CA SER A 86 20.09 -8.92 16.44
C SER A 86 21.48 -9.41 16.05
N LYS A 87 21.98 -10.40 16.78
CA LYS A 87 23.31 -10.98 16.64
C LYS A 87 23.23 -12.48 16.42
N LEU A 88 23.84 -12.93 15.34
CA LEU A 88 24.18 -14.33 15.12
C LEU A 88 25.58 -14.61 15.64
N THR A 89 25.73 -15.69 16.40
CA THR A 89 27.03 -16.28 16.79
C THR A 89 27.07 -17.72 16.30
N ILE A 90 28.05 -18.06 15.46
CA ILE A 90 28.28 -19.42 14.99
C ILE A 90 29.57 -20.00 15.56
N VAL A 91 29.61 -21.33 15.68
CA VAL A 91 30.80 -22.10 16.05
C VAL A 91 31.01 -23.23 15.05
N ASP A 92 32.23 -23.41 14.57
CA ASP A 92 32.63 -24.52 13.70
C ASP A 92 33.07 -25.78 14.49
N ASP A 93 33.43 -26.85 13.79
CA ASP A 93 33.89 -28.11 14.38
C ASP A 93 35.30 -28.06 14.98
N ASP A 94 36.08 -27.01 14.68
CA ASP A 94 37.36 -26.71 15.32
C ASP A 94 37.23 -25.82 16.57
N GLY A 95 36.02 -25.32 16.85
CA GLY A 95 35.70 -24.47 17.99
C GLY A 95 35.94 -22.98 17.76
N ASN A 96 36.24 -22.53 16.54
CA ASN A 96 36.33 -21.12 16.21
C ASN A 96 34.94 -20.48 16.21
N ILE A 97 34.92 -19.18 16.51
CA ILE A 97 33.70 -18.39 16.67
C ILE A 97 33.68 -17.24 15.68
N SER A 98 32.53 -17.01 15.08
CA SER A 98 32.25 -15.87 14.22
C SER A 98 30.89 -15.26 14.54
N THR A 99 30.74 -13.96 14.33
CA THR A 99 29.51 -13.24 14.65
C THR A 99 29.10 -12.28 13.54
N HIS A 100 27.80 -12.10 13.36
CA HIS A 100 27.21 -11.14 12.45
C HIS A 100 26.09 -10.39 13.17
N GLU A 101 25.97 -9.08 12.95
CA GLU A 101 24.93 -8.25 13.59
C GLU A 101 24.15 -7.48 12.52
N ARG A 102 22.83 -7.38 12.69
CA ARG A 102 21.96 -6.46 11.92
C ARG A 102 20.94 -5.82 12.85
N THR A 103 20.62 -4.56 12.59
CA THR A 103 19.51 -3.87 13.27
C THR A 103 18.20 -4.28 12.62
N VAL A 104 17.27 -4.81 13.43
CA VAL A 104 15.87 -5.04 13.07
C VAL A 104 15.07 -3.84 13.52
N ILE A 105 14.37 -3.21 12.58
CA ILE A 105 13.50 -2.06 12.85
C ILE A 105 12.07 -2.55 12.99
N VAL A 106 11.54 -2.46 14.20
CA VAL A 106 10.14 -2.77 14.51
C VAL A 106 9.41 -1.45 14.65
N VAL A 107 8.38 -1.25 13.85
CA VAL A 107 7.59 -0.01 13.86
C VAL A 107 6.12 -0.34 13.98
N ILE A 108 5.38 0.46 14.74
CA ILE A 108 3.93 0.53 14.56
C ILE A 108 3.70 1.43 13.35
N PRO A 109 3.21 0.89 12.20
CA PRO A 109 2.89 1.76 11.08
C PRO A 109 1.78 2.71 11.53
N GLN A 110 2.05 4.00 11.49
CA GLN A 110 0.98 4.98 11.65
C GLN A 110 0.06 4.86 10.44
N PRO A 111 -1.27 4.79 10.65
CA PRO A 111 -2.20 4.67 9.54
C PRO A 111 -2.05 5.87 8.61
N LYS A 112 -2.06 5.62 7.31
CA LYS A 112 -2.08 6.71 6.33
C LYS A 112 -3.43 7.41 6.40
N LYS A 113 -3.39 8.73 6.51
CA LYS A 113 -4.56 9.60 6.52
C LYS A 113 -5.02 9.84 5.10
N ILE A 114 -6.18 9.29 4.75
CA ILE A 114 -6.70 9.29 3.38
C ILE A 114 -7.98 10.13 3.30
N ILE A 115 -8.08 10.96 2.26
CA ILE A 115 -9.37 11.42 1.75
C ILE A 115 -9.59 10.75 0.40
N TYR A 116 -10.75 10.12 0.21
CA TYR A 116 -11.10 9.43 -1.01
C TYR A 116 -12.05 10.28 -1.86
N GLU A 117 -11.72 10.53 -3.11
CA GLU A 117 -12.49 11.29 -4.11
C GLU A 117 -12.98 10.33 -5.19
N THR A 118 -14.28 10.25 -5.41
CA THR A 118 -14.92 9.19 -6.20
C THR A 118 -16.12 9.71 -6.98
N ASP A 119 -16.34 9.22 -8.20
CA ASP A 119 -17.52 9.50 -9.01
C ASP A 119 -18.58 8.40 -8.90
N MET A 120 -18.23 7.19 -8.41
CA MET A 120 -19.10 6.04 -8.07
C MET A 120 -20.33 5.87 -8.98
N CYS A 121 -20.10 6.13 -10.26
CA CYS A 121 -21.08 6.18 -11.34
C CYS A 121 -20.45 5.52 -12.56
N LEU A 122 -21.26 5.22 -13.57
CA LEU A 122 -20.86 4.57 -14.82
C LEU A 122 -20.34 3.14 -14.68
N ASP A 123 -19.36 2.88 -13.81
CA ASP A 123 -18.86 1.57 -13.43
C ASP A 123 -18.73 1.41 -11.89
N VAL A 124 -18.13 0.31 -11.44
CA VAL A 124 -18.24 -0.19 -10.05
C VAL A 124 -16.87 -0.27 -9.35
N ASP A 125 -15.80 0.06 -10.06
CA ASP A 125 -14.41 0.06 -9.62
C ASP A 125 -14.25 0.88 -8.32
N ASP A 126 -14.93 2.03 -8.23
CA ASP A 126 -14.92 2.92 -7.06
C ASP A 126 -15.39 2.21 -5.78
N VAL A 127 -16.40 1.36 -5.91
CA VAL A 127 -16.95 0.59 -4.79
C VAL A 127 -15.90 -0.42 -4.31
N GLY A 128 -15.17 -1.04 -5.24
CA GLY A 128 -14.00 -1.86 -4.93
C GLY A 128 -12.88 -1.07 -4.24
N GLY A 129 -12.59 0.14 -4.72
CA GLY A 129 -11.61 1.05 -4.13
C GLY A 129 -11.95 1.42 -2.68
N LEU A 130 -13.21 1.78 -2.41
CA LEU A 130 -13.69 2.10 -1.06
C LEU A 130 -13.66 0.86 -0.14
N ALA A 131 -14.05 -0.32 -0.65
CA ALA A 131 -13.95 -1.58 0.10
C ALA A 131 -12.51 -1.87 0.56
N ILE A 132 -11.54 -1.66 -0.33
CA ILE A 132 -10.11 -1.82 -0.01
C ILE A 132 -9.66 -0.84 1.07
N LEU A 133 -10.08 0.43 1.00
CA LEU A 133 -9.75 1.42 2.04
C LEU A 133 -10.27 0.98 3.41
N HIS A 134 -11.50 0.46 3.49
CA HIS A 134 -12.05 -0.07 4.73
C HIS A 134 -11.31 -1.31 5.24
N ALA A 135 -10.99 -2.26 4.35
CA ALA A 135 -10.21 -3.44 4.69
C ALA A 135 -8.83 -3.05 5.25
N LEU A 136 -8.15 -2.10 4.61
CA LEU A 136 -6.85 -1.60 5.07
C LEU A 136 -6.97 -0.80 6.36
N ALA A 137 -8.08 -0.10 6.59
CA ALA A 137 -8.37 0.54 7.87
C ALA A 137 -8.61 -0.48 9.00
N ASN A 138 -9.27 -1.62 8.72
CA ASN A 138 -9.42 -2.72 9.68
C ASN A 138 -8.05 -3.30 10.07
N LYS A 139 -7.10 -3.33 9.13
CA LYS A 139 -5.72 -3.78 9.34
C LYS A 139 -4.78 -2.70 9.92
N GLY A 140 -5.30 -1.52 10.25
CA GLY A 140 -4.53 -0.41 10.82
C GLY A 140 -3.59 0.31 9.85
N GLU A 141 -3.73 0.08 8.54
CA GLU A 141 -2.92 0.75 7.51
C GLU A 141 -3.50 2.11 7.08
N VAL A 142 -4.80 2.35 7.33
CA VAL A 142 -5.53 3.54 6.88
C VAL A 142 -6.34 4.17 8.02
N GLU A 143 -6.31 5.49 8.08
CA GLU A 143 -7.26 6.35 8.77
C GLU A 143 -8.01 7.10 7.68
N LEU A 144 -9.22 6.60 7.34
CA LEU A 144 -10.06 7.25 6.34
C LEU A 144 -10.68 8.49 6.99
N LEU A 145 -10.40 9.67 6.44
CA LEU A 145 -10.80 10.95 7.01
C LEU A 145 -12.12 11.46 6.43
N ALA A 146 -12.38 11.17 5.16
CA ALA A 146 -13.60 11.54 4.44
C ALA A 146 -13.69 10.81 3.10
N VAL A 147 -14.91 10.74 2.57
CA VAL A 147 -15.18 10.36 1.18
C VAL A 147 -15.91 11.52 0.50
N CYS A 148 -15.42 11.97 -0.65
CA CYS A 148 -16.02 13.06 -1.42
C CYS A 148 -16.49 12.53 -2.76
N PHE A 149 -17.75 12.81 -3.07
CA PHE A 149 -18.41 12.46 -4.32
C PHE A 149 -18.27 13.63 -5.31
N ASN A 150 -17.59 13.40 -6.42
CA ASN A 150 -17.34 14.42 -7.46
C ASN A 150 -18.33 14.35 -8.63
N GLU A 151 -19.33 13.48 -8.54
CA GLU A 151 -20.51 13.44 -9.42
C GLU A 151 -21.77 14.00 -8.71
N ILE A 152 -22.92 14.06 -9.38
CA ILE A 152 -24.16 14.67 -8.86
C ILE A 152 -25.37 13.73 -8.81
N HIS A 153 -25.16 12.41 -8.97
CA HIS A 153 -26.24 11.43 -8.81
C HIS A 153 -26.94 11.58 -7.44
N PRO A 154 -28.29 11.63 -7.37
CA PRO A 154 -29.02 11.88 -6.11
C PRO A 154 -28.69 10.88 -5.00
N ASP A 155 -28.50 9.61 -5.35
CA ASP A 155 -28.22 8.53 -4.39
C ASP A 155 -26.72 8.38 -4.04
N GLY A 156 -25.82 9.21 -4.60
CA GLY A 156 -24.38 9.04 -4.43
C GLY A 156 -23.92 9.18 -2.97
N ALA A 157 -24.41 10.21 -2.26
CA ALA A 157 -24.11 10.40 -0.84
C ALA A 157 -24.57 9.21 0.02
N ALA A 158 -25.80 8.76 -0.21
CA ALA A 158 -26.39 7.65 0.53
C ALA A 158 -25.66 6.34 0.28
N ALA A 159 -25.30 6.04 -0.97
CA ALA A 159 -24.55 4.84 -1.31
C ALA A 159 -23.15 4.77 -0.67
N ILE A 160 -22.44 5.90 -0.64
CA ILE A 160 -21.15 5.99 0.07
C ILE A 160 -21.35 5.77 1.56
N ASP A 161 -22.36 6.40 2.16
CA ASP A 161 -22.66 6.25 3.58
C ASP A 161 -23.09 4.82 3.95
N VAL A 162 -23.84 4.14 3.08
CA VAL A 162 -24.18 2.72 3.21
C VAL A 162 -22.91 1.86 3.32
N ILE A 163 -21.94 2.06 2.44
CA ILE A 163 -20.68 1.30 2.46
C ILE A 163 -19.90 1.62 3.74
N ASN A 164 -19.78 2.90 4.08
CA ASN A 164 -19.12 3.34 5.31
C ASN A 164 -19.76 2.70 6.56
N THR A 165 -21.09 2.73 6.64
CA THR A 165 -21.90 2.19 7.74
C THR A 165 -21.73 0.69 7.87
N TRP A 166 -21.76 -0.05 6.75
CA TRP A 166 -21.51 -1.50 6.73
C TRP A 166 -20.16 -1.84 7.37
N TYR A 167 -19.11 -1.08 7.07
CA TYR A 167 -17.79 -1.26 7.66
C TYR A 167 -17.64 -0.65 9.07
N GLY A 168 -18.73 -0.26 9.73
CA GLY A 168 -18.75 0.29 11.08
C GLY A 168 -18.19 1.72 11.18
N ARG A 169 -18.27 2.50 10.09
CA ARG A 169 -17.72 3.85 9.97
C ARG A 169 -18.72 4.86 9.38
N GLY A 170 -20.02 4.70 9.69
CA GLY A 170 -21.08 5.60 9.20
C GLY A 170 -20.87 7.08 9.57
N ASP A 171 -20.17 7.37 10.67
CA ASP A 171 -19.85 8.75 11.07
C ASP A 171 -18.80 9.44 10.17
N LEU A 172 -18.27 8.75 9.13
CA LEU A 172 -17.30 9.33 8.22
C LEU A 172 -17.90 10.53 7.47
N PRO A 173 -17.21 11.68 7.43
CA PRO A 173 -17.67 12.81 6.64
C PRO A 173 -17.78 12.44 5.15
N VAL A 174 -18.99 12.57 4.60
CA VAL A 174 -19.24 12.48 3.17
C VAL A 174 -19.54 13.87 2.60
N GLY A 175 -18.80 14.24 1.57
CA GLY A 175 -18.97 15.51 0.85
C GLY A 175 -19.52 15.28 -0.55
N ILE A 176 -20.43 16.14 -1.02
CA ILE A 176 -20.94 16.07 -2.40
C ILE A 176 -20.64 17.33 -3.20
N TYR A 177 -20.47 17.19 -4.50
CA TYR A 177 -20.38 18.34 -5.40
C TYR A 177 -21.73 19.08 -5.46
N LYS A 178 -21.70 20.40 -5.21
CA LYS A 178 -22.89 21.28 -5.26
C LYS A 178 -22.87 22.24 -6.46
N GLY A 179 -21.86 22.14 -7.32
CA GLY A 179 -21.72 22.97 -8.50
C GLY A 179 -22.56 22.49 -9.69
N LYS A 180 -22.45 23.19 -10.82
CA LYS A 180 -23.05 22.74 -12.08
C LYS A 180 -22.21 21.61 -12.65
N PHE A 181 -22.86 20.51 -13.00
CA PHE A 181 -22.21 19.35 -13.60
C PHE A 181 -22.90 19.00 -14.93
N PRO A 182 -22.21 19.06 -16.08
CA PRO A 182 -22.83 18.81 -17.38
C PRO A 182 -22.87 17.31 -17.69
N LYS A 183 -24.03 16.82 -18.14
CA LYS A 183 -24.22 15.43 -18.59
C LYS A 183 -23.81 14.38 -17.55
N PRO A 184 -24.37 14.45 -16.32
CA PRO A 184 -24.01 13.54 -15.24
C PRO A 184 -24.17 12.07 -15.65
N ASP A 185 -23.29 11.22 -15.12
CA ASP A 185 -23.34 9.80 -15.39
C ASP A 185 -24.49 9.10 -14.64
N TYR A 186 -25.02 8.05 -15.26
CA TYR A 186 -25.95 7.12 -14.63
C TYR A 186 -25.18 6.10 -13.80
N SER A 187 -25.79 5.58 -12.73
CA SER A 187 -25.31 4.38 -12.03
C SER A 187 -26.36 3.28 -12.02
N ALA A 188 -25.92 2.05 -12.33
CA ALA A 188 -26.77 0.87 -12.30
C ALA A 188 -27.08 0.36 -10.88
N TYR A 189 -26.40 0.86 -9.85
CA TYR A 189 -26.42 0.26 -8.52
C TYR A 189 -26.66 1.23 -7.36
N LEU A 190 -26.38 2.54 -7.48
CA LEU A 190 -26.48 3.47 -6.34
C LEU A 190 -27.85 3.43 -5.65
N THR A 191 -28.94 3.47 -6.42
CA THR A 191 -30.32 3.40 -5.87
C THR A 191 -30.61 2.07 -5.19
N ALA A 192 -29.95 0.97 -5.58
CA ALA A 192 -30.14 -0.31 -4.90
C ALA A 192 -29.47 -0.30 -3.52
N LEU A 193 -28.34 0.40 -3.38
CA LEU A 193 -27.61 0.50 -2.12
C LEU A 193 -28.38 1.30 -1.06
N THR A 194 -29.19 2.28 -1.43
CA THR A 194 -30.00 3.07 -0.47
C THR A 194 -31.04 2.25 0.30
N ARG A 195 -31.17 0.95 0.03
CA ARG A 195 -32.02 0.03 0.81
C ARG A 195 -31.34 -0.49 2.08
N PHE A 196 -30.02 -0.35 2.17
CA PHE A 196 -29.22 -0.77 3.32
C PHE A 196 -29.22 0.34 4.40
N PRO A 197 -28.85 0.03 5.65
CA PRO A 197 -28.77 1.04 6.72
C PRO A 197 -27.81 2.19 6.37
N HIS A 198 -28.29 3.42 6.54
CA HIS A 198 -27.56 4.68 6.34
C HIS A 198 -28.34 5.82 7.02
N ASP A 199 -27.69 6.96 7.25
CA ASP A 199 -28.34 8.17 7.79
C ASP A 199 -28.11 9.44 6.95
N LEU A 200 -27.41 9.28 5.81
CA LEU A 200 -27.11 10.35 4.88
C LEU A 200 -27.86 10.24 3.54
N ASP A 201 -28.33 11.37 3.02
CA ASP A 201 -28.84 11.52 1.66
C ASP A 201 -28.38 12.84 1.03
N GLN A 202 -28.83 13.14 -0.19
CA GLN A 202 -28.44 14.37 -0.89
C GLN A 202 -28.85 15.66 -0.16
N THR A 203 -29.92 15.61 0.63
CA THR A 203 -30.53 16.77 1.30
C THR A 203 -29.76 17.19 2.55
N ASN A 204 -29.20 16.23 3.28
CA ASN A 204 -28.42 16.48 4.49
C ASN A 204 -26.89 16.36 4.27
N ALA A 205 -26.43 15.81 3.13
CA ALA A 205 -25.01 15.80 2.76
C ALA A 205 -24.44 17.20 2.53
N ARG A 206 -23.26 17.43 3.13
CA ARG A 206 -22.52 18.71 3.06
C ARG A 206 -21.81 18.84 1.72
N GLY A 207 -21.51 20.08 1.33
CA GLY A 207 -20.67 20.32 0.15
C GLY A 207 -19.25 19.79 0.35
N ALA A 208 -18.65 19.18 -0.69
CA ALA A 208 -17.31 18.62 -0.63
C ALA A 208 -16.25 19.65 -0.18
N LEU A 209 -16.34 20.91 -0.64
CA LEU A 209 -15.45 21.99 -0.20
C LEU A 209 -15.50 22.21 1.33
N ASP A 210 -16.68 22.17 1.93
CA ASP A 210 -16.83 22.35 3.39
C ASP A 210 -16.29 21.16 4.17
N VAL A 211 -16.45 19.94 3.63
CA VAL A 211 -15.84 18.73 4.18
C VAL A 211 -14.32 18.83 4.13
N TYR A 212 -13.74 19.17 2.98
CA TYR A 212 -12.30 19.39 2.83
C TYR A 212 -11.75 20.41 3.82
N ARG A 213 -12.38 21.59 3.95
CA ARG A 213 -11.99 22.62 4.91
C ARG A 213 -11.96 22.09 6.34
N LYS A 214 -13.05 21.45 6.76
CA LYS A 214 -13.19 20.91 8.12
C LYS A 214 -12.15 19.82 8.39
N VAL A 215 -11.98 18.89 7.45
CA VAL A 215 -11.08 17.75 7.61
C VAL A 215 -9.64 18.24 7.60
N LEU A 216 -9.18 18.91 6.54
CA LEU A 216 -7.78 19.31 6.38
C LEU A 216 -7.29 20.26 7.49
N SER A 217 -8.11 21.20 7.94
CA SER A 217 -7.72 22.17 8.98
C SER A 217 -7.34 21.52 10.32
N THR A 218 -7.84 20.32 10.60
CA THR A 218 -7.55 19.57 11.83
C THR A 218 -6.34 18.64 11.71
N GLN A 219 -5.79 18.48 10.50
CA GLN A 219 -4.69 17.55 10.27
C GLN A 219 -3.33 18.21 10.47
N ALA A 220 -2.33 17.38 10.76
CA ALA A 220 -0.94 17.80 10.77
C ALA A 220 -0.49 18.21 9.36
N ASP A 221 0.52 19.07 9.28
CA ASP A 221 1.06 19.54 8.01
C ASP A 221 1.68 18.36 7.23
N HIS A 222 1.50 18.36 5.91
CA HIS A 222 1.99 17.31 5.00
C HIS A 222 1.64 15.87 5.41
N SER A 223 0.45 15.66 6.00
CA SER A 223 0.06 14.35 6.53
C SER A 223 -1.03 13.65 5.73
N VAL A 224 -1.81 14.36 4.91
CA VAL A 224 -2.98 13.80 4.21
C VAL A 224 -2.64 13.40 2.78
N THR A 225 -2.92 12.15 2.41
CA THR A 225 -2.93 11.73 1.00
C THR A 225 -4.36 11.82 0.48
N ILE A 226 -4.56 12.50 -0.65
CA ILE A 226 -5.84 12.50 -1.37
C ILE A 226 -5.75 11.48 -2.49
N ILE A 227 -6.72 10.58 -2.60
CA ILE A 227 -6.83 9.59 -3.68
C ILE A 227 -8.08 9.93 -4.48
N SER A 228 -7.90 10.45 -5.69
CA SER A 228 -8.97 10.80 -6.62
C SER A 228 -9.08 9.73 -7.68
N VAL A 229 -10.19 9.00 -7.68
CA VAL A 229 -10.50 7.99 -8.69
C VAL A 229 -11.54 8.44 -9.71
N GLY A 230 -12.18 9.60 -9.47
CA GLY A 230 -13.10 10.23 -10.42
C GLY A 230 -12.61 11.59 -10.92
N PHE A 231 -13.57 12.47 -11.19
CA PHE A 231 -13.33 13.79 -11.77
C PHE A 231 -12.70 14.81 -10.81
N LEU A 232 -11.98 15.80 -11.34
CA LEU A 232 -11.21 16.75 -10.53
C LEU A 232 -11.96 18.04 -10.14
N ASN A 233 -13.29 18.11 -10.29
CA ASN A 233 -14.08 19.32 -10.02
C ASN A 233 -14.10 19.74 -8.55
N ASN A 234 -14.24 18.79 -7.61
CA ASN A 234 -14.15 19.11 -6.18
C ASN A 234 -12.75 19.65 -5.83
N LEU A 235 -11.70 19.01 -6.33
CA LEU A 235 -10.31 19.43 -6.12
C LEU A 235 -9.99 20.79 -6.76
N ASN A 236 -10.58 21.09 -7.91
CA ASN A 236 -10.44 22.39 -8.56
C ASN A 236 -11.10 23.52 -7.74
N ASP A 237 -12.27 23.28 -7.17
CA ASP A 237 -12.92 24.25 -6.28
C ASP A 237 -12.16 24.41 -4.96
N LEU A 238 -11.61 23.31 -4.44
CA LEU A 238 -10.69 23.35 -3.30
C LEU A 238 -9.45 24.20 -3.60
N LEU A 239 -8.78 24.01 -4.74
CA LEU A 239 -7.61 24.81 -5.10
C LEU A 239 -7.92 26.30 -5.26
N LYS A 240 -9.09 26.66 -5.81
CA LYS A 240 -9.48 28.07 -5.97
C LYS A 240 -9.72 28.74 -4.61
N ALA A 241 -10.28 28.00 -3.66
CA ALA A 241 -10.73 28.54 -2.39
C ALA A 241 -9.66 28.44 -1.28
N GLU A 242 -8.87 27.37 -1.27
CA GLU A 242 -8.07 26.93 -0.12
C GLU A 242 -6.65 26.47 -0.53
N PHE A 243 -6.03 27.14 -1.50
CA PHE A 243 -4.70 26.79 -2.00
C PHE A 243 -3.65 26.60 -0.89
N ASP A 244 -3.59 27.53 0.06
CA ASP A 244 -2.61 27.49 1.16
C ASP A 244 -2.88 26.34 2.12
N LEU A 245 -4.16 26.02 2.39
CA LEU A 245 -4.53 24.87 3.20
C LEU A 245 -4.11 23.56 2.51
N VAL A 246 -4.33 23.43 1.20
CA VAL A 246 -3.88 22.27 0.43
C VAL A 246 -2.36 22.15 0.49
N LYS A 247 -1.65 23.25 0.20
CA LYS A 247 -0.18 23.30 0.25
C LYS A 247 0.37 22.91 1.62
N GLN A 248 -0.30 23.31 2.69
CA GLN A 248 0.13 23.04 4.06
C GLN A 248 -0.18 21.61 4.50
N LYS A 249 -1.38 21.09 4.21
CA LYS A 249 -1.91 19.87 4.84
C LYS A 249 -1.73 18.62 3.99
N VAL A 250 -1.79 18.77 2.67
CA VAL A 250 -1.69 17.63 1.75
C VAL A 250 -0.24 17.21 1.61
N LYS A 251 -0.03 15.90 1.64
CA LYS A 251 1.25 15.23 1.38
C LYS A 251 1.41 14.95 -0.11
N GLU A 252 0.40 14.36 -0.73
CA GLU A 252 0.39 13.98 -2.15
C GLU A 252 -1.06 13.83 -2.63
N LEU A 253 -1.25 14.00 -3.94
CA LEU A 253 -2.48 13.69 -4.66
C LEU A 253 -2.23 12.50 -5.59
N VAL A 254 -2.97 11.42 -5.40
CA VAL A 254 -3.00 10.27 -6.31
C VAL A 254 -4.22 10.42 -7.21
N ILE A 255 -4.03 10.31 -8.52
CA ILE A 255 -5.10 10.42 -9.51
C ILE A 255 -5.15 9.13 -10.33
N MET A 256 -6.29 8.45 -10.33
CA MET A 256 -6.57 7.41 -11.33
C MET A 256 -6.86 8.11 -12.66
N ALA A 257 -5.96 7.98 -13.62
CA ALA A 257 -6.13 8.53 -14.96
C ALA A 257 -5.13 7.91 -15.94
N GLY A 258 -5.47 7.94 -17.23
CA GLY A 258 -4.49 7.73 -18.28
C GLY A 258 -3.43 8.85 -18.32
N VAL A 259 -2.18 8.50 -18.60
CA VAL A 259 -1.10 9.48 -18.78
C VAL A 259 -1.20 10.17 -20.14
N GLN A 260 -1.73 9.48 -21.15
CA GLN A 260 -1.85 9.95 -22.53
C GLN A 260 -3.31 9.92 -22.96
N HIS A 261 -3.84 11.06 -23.40
CA HIS A 261 -5.17 11.20 -24.02
C HIS A 261 -6.29 10.52 -23.22
N ASP A 262 -6.27 10.68 -21.89
CA ASP A 262 -7.23 10.05 -21.00
C ASP A 262 -8.66 10.39 -21.40
N GLY A 263 -9.44 9.37 -21.77
CA GLY A 263 -10.81 9.51 -22.26
C GLY A 263 -11.88 9.63 -21.18
N PHE A 264 -11.48 9.51 -19.91
CA PHE A 264 -12.35 9.30 -18.76
C PHE A 264 -12.16 10.45 -17.76
N ASN A 265 -11.50 10.20 -16.62
CA ASN A 265 -11.47 11.08 -15.46
C ASN A 265 -10.95 12.50 -15.72
N LEU A 266 -10.06 12.68 -16.71
CA LEU A 266 -9.48 13.99 -16.98
C LEU A 266 -10.20 14.80 -18.08
N ILE A 267 -10.97 14.19 -18.98
CA ILE A 267 -11.63 14.93 -20.09
C ILE A 267 -13.14 14.81 -20.15
N ARG A 268 -13.73 13.77 -19.54
CA ARG A 268 -15.18 13.53 -19.59
C ARG A 268 -15.95 14.74 -19.04
N HIS A 269 -17.21 14.86 -19.44
CA HIS A 269 -18.09 15.95 -18.98
C HIS A 269 -17.58 17.35 -19.28
N ASN A 270 -16.75 17.50 -20.33
CA ASN A 270 -16.15 18.78 -20.69
C ASN A 270 -15.33 19.41 -19.55
N LEU A 271 -14.73 18.58 -18.70
CA LEU A 271 -13.92 18.99 -17.55
C LEU A 271 -12.44 19.19 -17.89
N THR A 272 -12.04 19.16 -19.16
CA THR A 272 -10.64 19.31 -19.58
C THR A 272 -9.95 20.52 -18.94
N LYS A 273 -10.58 21.71 -18.93
CA LYS A 273 -10.00 22.92 -18.31
C LYS A 273 -9.90 22.83 -16.79
N VAL A 274 -10.83 22.10 -16.16
CA VAL A 274 -10.83 21.83 -14.72
C VAL A 274 -9.61 20.96 -14.39
N SER A 275 -9.40 19.88 -15.14
CA SER A 275 -8.26 18.98 -14.97
C SER A 275 -6.92 19.67 -15.22
N GLN A 276 -6.82 20.49 -16.27
CA GLN A 276 -5.62 21.30 -16.54
C GLN A 276 -5.29 22.21 -15.35
N ASN A 277 -6.28 22.92 -14.81
CA ASN A 277 -6.05 23.82 -13.68
C ASN A 277 -5.53 23.05 -12.45
N VAL A 278 -6.04 21.85 -12.17
CA VAL A 278 -5.57 21.01 -11.08
C VAL A 278 -4.14 20.53 -11.34
N LEU A 279 -3.86 19.95 -12.50
CA LEU A 279 -2.53 19.43 -12.85
C LEU A 279 -1.45 20.52 -12.79
N ASP A 280 -1.75 21.73 -13.28
CA ASP A 280 -0.86 22.88 -13.29
C ASP A 280 -0.61 23.47 -11.90
N LYS A 281 -1.69 23.64 -11.12
CA LYS A 281 -1.63 24.44 -9.88
C LYS A 281 -1.52 23.62 -8.62
N TRP A 282 -1.68 22.30 -8.65
CA TRP A 282 -1.60 21.50 -7.42
C TRP A 282 -0.23 21.67 -6.74
N PRO A 283 -0.17 22.11 -5.46
CA PRO A 283 1.06 22.58 -4.85
C PRO A 283 1.97 21.48 -4.29
N THR A 284 1.49 20.24 -4.21
CA THR A 284 2.22 19.09 -3.67
C THR A 284 2.49 18.06 -4.78
N PRO A 285 3.20 16.95 -4.51
CA PRO A 285 3.37 15.88 -5.48
C PRO A 285 2.03 15.35 -6.01
N ILE A 286 1.97 15.09 -7.32
CA ILE A 286 0.90 14.34 -7.99
C ILE A 286 1.48 13.01 -8.47
N VAL A 287 0.70 11.95 -8.30
CA VAL A 287 0.98 10.62 -8.80
C VAL A 287 -0.16 10.16 -9.69
N ILE A 288 0.14 9.83 -10.95
CA ILE A 288 -0.85 9.30 -11.89
C ILE A 288 -0.80 7.76 -11.86
N SER A 289 -1.91 7.15 -11.49
CA SER A 289 -2.13 5.71 -11.60
C SER A 289 -2.92 5.39 -12.86
N GLN A 290 -2.23 4.86 -13.87
CA GLN A 290 -2.82 4.31 -15.10
C GLN A 290 -2.86 2.78 -15.09
N ALA A 291 -2.66 2.16 -13.92
CA ALA A 291 -2.67 0.72 -13.76
C ALA A 291 -4.10 0.21 -13.55
N GLY A 292 -4.37 -1.04 -13.92
CA GLY A 292 -5.65 -1.71 -13.62
C GLY A 292 -6.41 -2.25 -14.83
N SER A 293 -6.04 -1.87 -16.05
CA SER A 293 -6.75 -2.28 -17.28
C SER A 293 -6.89 -3.80 -17.44
N SER A 294 -5.79 -4.54 -17.25
CA SER A 294 -5.69 -5.99 -17.43
C SER A 294 -5.94 -6.78 -16.14
N ILE A 295 -5.94 -6.10 -14.99
CA ILE A 295 -6.19 -6.70 -13.67
C ILE A 295 -7.69 -6.77 -13.48
N LYS A 296 -8.25 -7.99 -13.49
CA LYS A 296 -9.69 -8.23 -13.47
C LYS A 296 -10.11 -8.80 -12.11
N THR A 297 -11.03 -8.14 -11.40
CA THR A 297 -11.48 -8.55 -10.05
C THR A 297 -12.97 -8.28 -9.83
N GLY A 298 -13.53 -8.86 -8.77
CA GLY A 298 -14.89 -8.58 -8.31
C GLY A 298 -15.86 -9.76 -8.36
N ALA A 299 -15.65 -10.77 -9.22
CA ALA A 299 -16.53 -11.94 -9.27
C ALA A 299 -16.52 -12.74 -7.95
N VAL A 300 -15.44 -12.64 -7.17
CA VAL A 300 -15.30 -13.28 -5.86
C VAL A 300 -16.34 -12.80 -4.83
N LEU A 301 -16.90 -11.60 -5.00
CA LEU A 301 -17.90 -11.02 -4.08
C LEU A 301 -19.17 -11.87 -3.99
N GLN A 302 -19.45 -12.72 -4.98
CA GLN A 302 -20.55 -13.69 -4.93
C GLN A 302 -20.53 -14.58 -3.67
N ASN A 303 -19.34 -14.77 -3.09
CA ASN A 303 -19.10 -15.60 -1.91
C ASN A 303 -19.22 -14.85 -0.57
N THR A 304 -19.54 -13.55 -0.61
CA THR A 304 -19.71 -12.73 0.61
C THR A 304 -21.19 -12.65 1.02
N PRO A 305 -21.51 -12.25 2.28
CA PRO A 305 -22.88 -12.14 2.75
C PRO A 305 -23.76 -11.22 1.88
N VAL A 306 -25.06 -11.49 1.82
CA VAL A 306 -25.99 -10.69 1.00
C VAL A 306 -26.22 -9.28 1.58
N GLU A 307 -25.91 -9.11 2.86
CA GLU A 307 -25.92 -7.86 3.60
C GLU A 307 -24.74 -6.94 3.22
N ASN A 308 -23.74 -7.46 2.48
CA ASN A 308 -22.61 -6.68 2.01
C ASN A 308 -23.02 -5.74 0.85
N PRO A 309 -23.01 -4.41 1.02
CA PRO A 309 -23.38 -3.48 -0.04
C PRO A 309 -22.37 -3.46 -1.19
N VAL A 310 -21.10 -3.79 -0.96
CA VAL A 310 -20.08 -3.94 -2.03
C VAL A 310 -20.50 -5.07 -2.96
N ARG A 311 -20.97 -6.19 -2.40
CA ARG A 311 -21.53 -7.31 -3.17
C ARG A 311 -22.76 -6.90 -3.96
N GLU A 312 -23.71 -6.19 -3.34
CA GLU A 312 -24.92 -5.74 -4.03
C GLU A 312 -24.58 -4.79 -5.20
N ALA A 313 -23.59 -3.91 -5.03
CA ALA A 313 -23.16 -2.99 -6.08
C ALA A 313 -22.68 -3.75 -7.33
N TYR A 314 -21.75 -4.69 -7.16
CA TYR A 314 -21.26 -5.53 -8.25
C TYR A 314 -22.38 -6.39 -8.85
N PHE A 315 -23.25 -6.96 -8.02
CA PHE A 315 -24.39 -7.76 -8.46
C PHE A 315 -25.31 -6.95 -9.39
N ARG A 316 -25.64 -5.72 -9.01
CA ARG A 316 -26.51 -4.83 -9.79
C ARG A 316 -25.83 -4.30 -11.04
N PHE A 317 -24.56 -3.92 -10.94
CA PHE A 317 -23.77 -3.45 -12.07
C PHE A 317 -23.73 -4.50 -13.20
N PHE A 318 -23.56 -5.77 -12.84
CA PHE A 318 -23.57 -6.88 -13.81
C PHE A 318 -24.96 -7.48 -14.05
N ASN A 319 -26.03 -6.68 -13.89
CA ASN A 319 -27.41 -7.05 -14.18
C ASN A 319 -27.85 -8.34 -13.45
N CYS A 320 -27.72 -8.32 -12.13
CA CYS A 320 -28.02 -9.45 -11.24
C CYS A 320 -27.14 -10.69 -11.51
N ASN A 321 -25.86 -10.47 -11.77
CA ASN A 321 -24.83 -11.51 -11.94
C ASN A 321 -23.50 -11.07 -11.32
N PHE A 322 -22.49 -11.93 -11.30
CA PHE A 322 -21.13 -11.59 -10.88
C PHE A 322 -20.14 -11.82 -12.01
N CYS A 323 -19.33 -10.81 -12.30
CA CYS A 323 -18.28 -10.83 -13.31
C CYS A 323 -17.09 -10.02 -12.79
N ASP A 324 -15.92 -10.23 -13.39
CA ASP A 324 -14.78 -9.38 -13.10
C ASP A 324 -14.85 -8.05 -13.88
N ARG A 325 -14.43 -6.96 -13.24
CA ARG A 325 -14.23 -5.62 -13.79
C ARG A 325 -12.74 -5.28 -13.79
N SER A 326 -12.31 -4.31 -14.61
CA SER A 326 -10.94 -3.75 -14.49
C SER A 326 -10.76 -3.12 -13.12
N SER A 327 -9.55 -3.18 -12.57
CA SER A 327 -9.27 -2.65 -11.25
C SER A 327 -8.45 -1.37 -11.28
N TRP A 328 -8.98 -0.33 -11.93
CA TRP A 328 -8.28 0.94 -12.06
C TRP A 328 -8.17 1.68 -10.73
N ASP A 329 -9.27 1.73 -10.00
CA ASP A 329 -9.42 2.49 -8.77
C ASP A 329 -8.78 1.78 -7.59
N GLU A 330 -8.93 0.46 -7.53
CA GLU A 330 -8.30 -0.40 -6.54
C GLU A 330 -6.78 -0.30 -6.62
N MET A 331 -6.22 -0.14 -7.83
CA MET A 331 -4.78 0.05 -8.03
C MET A 331 -4.32 1.43 -7.56
N ALA A 332 -5.09 2.49 -7.84
CA ALA A 332 -4.82 3.83 -7.30
C ALA A 332 -4.88 3.86 -5.77
N VAL A 333 -5.87 3.17 -5.18
CA VAL A 333 -6.01 3.00 -3.73
C VAL A 333 -4.82 2.22 -3.16
N LEU A 334 -4.44 1.10 -3.78
CA LEU A 334 -3.32 0.27 -3.33
C LEU A 334 -2.02 1.08 -3.29
N TYR A 335 -1.75 1.89 -4.31
CA TYR A 335 -0.62 2.81 -4.29
C TYR A 335 -0.77 3.88 -3.21
N GLY A 336 -1.92 4.57 -3.15
CA GLY A 336 -2.14 5.64 -2.19
C GLY A 336 -1.91 5.18 -0.74
N VAL A 337 -2.25 3.94 -0.42
CA VAL A 337 -2.00 3.35 0.90
C VAL A 337 -0.58 2.78 1.04
N ARG A 338 -0.10 1.93 0.11
CA ARG A 338 1.14 1.15 0.30
C ARG A 338 2.37 1.72 -0.40
N GLY A 339 2.22 2.77 -1.21
CA GLY A 339 3.27 3.44 -1.96
C GLY A 339 3.95 2.53 -2.99
N LEU A 340 5.18 2.87 -3.38
CA LEU A 340 5.95 2.13 -4.39
C LEU A 340 6.25 0.68 -3.93
N SER A 341 6.99 0.51 -2.84
CA SER A 341 7.31 -0.79 -2.22
C SER A 341 7.56 -1.92 -3.25
N ASN A 342 6.99 -3.11 -3.03
CA ASN A 342 7.03 -4.22 -3.96
C ASN A 342 5.95 -4.16 -5.06
N TYR A 343 5.09 -3.15 -5.03
CA TYR A 343 3.93 -3.07 -5.92
C TYR A 343 4.23 -2.25 -7.17
N PHE A 344 4.87 -1.09 -7.06
CA PHE A 344 4.99 -0.14 -8.16
C PHE A 344 6.41 0.38 -8.31
N SER A 345 6.77 0.71 -9.55
CA SER A 345 7.92 1.53 -9.88
C SER A 345 7.46 2.94 -10.24
N GLU A 346 8.24 3.96 -9.88
CA GLU A 346 7.99 5.32 -10.35
C GLU A 346 8.57 5.52 -11.76
N VAL A 347 7.82 6.21 -12.61
CA VAL A 347 8.35 6.80 -13.82
C VAL A 347 8.36 8.31 -13.70
N THR A 348 9.53 8.89 -13.94
CA THR A 348 9.84 10.29 -13.63
C THR A 348 10.24 11.11 -14.86
N GLU A 349 10.29 10.46 -16.03
CA GLU A 349 10.65 11.07 -17.31
C GLU A 349 9.45 11.11 -18.26
N GLY A 350 9.53 11.97 -19.27
CA GLY A 350 8.49 12.15 -20.26
C GLY A 350 7.43 13.19 -19.87
N TYR A 351 6.28 13.09 -20.52
CA TYR A 351 5.18 14.04 -20.41
C TYR A 351 3.88 13.27 -20.33
N GLY A 352 2.93 13.78 -19.55
CA GLY A 352 1.53 13.45 -19.76
C GLY A 352 0.92 14.38 -20.79
N ILE A 353 -0.09 13.90 -21.51
CA ILE A 353 -0.79 14.63 -22.56
C ILE A 353 -2.28 14.50 -22.30
N LEU A 354 -2.97 15.63 -22.13
CA LEU A 354 -4.42 15.63 -21.96
C LEU A 354 -5.12 15.80 -23.31
N ASN A 355 -4.68 16.80 -24.07
CA ASN A 355 -5.07 17.04 -25.45
C ASN A 355 -3.86 17.61 -26.21
N GLU A 356 -3.97 17.80 -27.53
CA GLU A 356 -2.84 18.19 -28.38
C GLU A 356 -2.09 19.44 -27.87
N ASP A 357 -2.82 20.38 -27.27
CA ASP A 357 -2.31 21.66 -26.79
C ASP A 357 -1.82 21.65 -25.33
N TYR A 358 -2.16 20.63 -24.54
CA TYR A 358 -1.83 20.57 -23.11
C TYR A 358 -0.99 19.36 -22.74
N ARG A 359 0.20 19.65 -22.18
CA ARG A 359 1.16 18.66 -21.70
C ARG A 359 1.71 19.08 -20.35
N TRP A 360 1.89 18.12 -19.45
CA TRP A 360 2.60 18.34 -18.19
C TRP A 360 3.85 17.47 -18.14
N LYS A 361 4.93 18.01 -17.59
CA LYS A 361 6.22 17.32 -17.52
C LYS A 361 6.29 16.45 -16.27
N MET A 362 6.77 15.22 -16.42
CA MET A 362 7.10 14.37 -15.28
C MET A 362 8.37 14.89 -14.59
N GLN A 363 8.39 14.79 -13.27
CA GLN A 363 9.48 15.26 -12.43
C GLN A 363 9.52 14.40 -11.17
N LYS A 364 10.68 13.78 -10.90
CA LYS A 364 10.89 12.96 -9.70
C LYS A 364 10.49 13.71 -8.42
N GLY A 365 9.71 13.03 -7.58
CA GLY A 365 9.22 13.57 -6.32
C GLY A 365 8.16 14.68 -6.45
N PHE A 366 7.67 14.98 -7.65
CA PHE A 366 6.66 16.03 -7.85
C PHE A 366 5.54 15.64 -8.83
N ARG A 367 5.88 15.04 -9.98
CA ARG A 367 4.94 14.53 -10.99
C ARG A 367 5.46 13.19 -11.48
N ILE A 368 4.82 12.10 -11.09
CA ILE A 368 5.22 10.75 -11.52
C ILE A 368 4.01 9.99 -12.06
N TYR A 369 4.27 8.92 -12.80
CA TYR A 369 3.27 7.88 -13.05
C TYR A 369 3.79 6.52 -12.63
N LEU A 370 2.88 5.56 -12.48
CA LEU A 370 3.19 4.23 -11.97
C LEU A 370 3.39 3.20 -13.08
N GLU A 371 4.34 2.31 -12.86
CA GLU A 371 4.47 1.04 -13.57
C GLU A 371 4.32 -0.13 -12.62
N ASN A 372 3.68 -1.19 -13.11
CA ASN A 372 3.43 -2.41 -12.34
C ASN A 372 4.71 -3.21 -12.12
N LYS A 373 4.94 -3.68 -10.89
CA LYS A 373 6.03 -4.63 -10.57
C LYS A 373 5.58 -6.08 -10.44
N LEU A 374 4.32 -6.29 -10.05
CA LEU A 374 3.75 -7.62 -9.88
C LEU A 374 3.02 -8.07 -11.14
N SER A 375 2.80 -9.38 -11.26
CA SER A 375 1.92 -9.92 -12.29
C SER A 375 0.45 -9.58 -12.00
N ASP A 376 -0.38 -9.58 -13.05
CA ASP A 376 -1.82 -9.35 -12.91
C ASP A 376 -2.49 -10.34 -11.95
N SER A 377 -2.00 -11.58 -11.90
CA SER A 377 -2.49 -12.62 -11.00
C SER A 377 -2.19 -12.34 -9.52
N GLU A 378 -1.03 -11.74 -9.24
CA GLU A 378 -0.64 -11.36 -7.88
C GLU A 378 -1.46 -10.16 -7.41
N TYR A 379 -1.66 -9.15 -8.26
CA TYR A 379 -2.56 -8.04 -7.94
C TYR A 379 -4.00 -8.50 -7.75
N LYS A 380 -4.54 -9.32 -8.65
CA LYS A 380 -5.89 -9.89 -8.52
C LYS A 380 -6.07 -10.54 -7.15
N LYS A 381 -5.13 -11.39 -6.73
CA LYS A 381 -5.17 -12.03 -5.42
C LYS A 381 -5.19 -11.03 -4.26
N ILE A 382 -4.33 -10.00 -4.31
CA ILE A 382 -4.27 -8.96 -3.27
C ILE A 382 -5.59 -8.18 -3.20
N ILE A 383 -6.07 -7.71 -4.34
CA ILE A 383 -7.28 -6.89 -4.46
C ILE A 383 -8.51 -7.68 -4.02
N GLU A 384 -8.70 -8.89 -4.55
CA GLU A 384 -9.84 -9.73 -4.19
C GLU A 384 -9.86 -10.09 -2.70
N GLN A 385 -8.70 -10.37 -2.09
CA GLN A 385 -8.61 -10.60 -0.65
C GLN A 385 -9.04 -9.39 0.18
N LEU A 386 -8.70 -8.18 -0.26
CA LEU A 386 -9.08 -6.95 0.45
C LEU A 386 -10.55 -6.60 0.21
N MET A 387 -11.08 -6.80 -0.99
CA MET A 387 -12.47 -6.49 -1.33
C MET A 387 -13.49 -7.36 -0.57
N ILE A 388 -13.13 -8.59 -0.23
CA ILE A 388 -14.02 -9.52 0.50
C ILE A 388 -13.85 -9.46 2.02
N GLU A 389 -12.98 -8.60 2.54
CA GLU A 389 -12.78 -8.47 3.99
C GLU A 389 -14.09 -8.03 4.67
N PRO A 390 -14.54 -8.72 5.73
CA PRO A 390 -15.76 -8.35 6.44
C PRO A 390 -15.59 -7.07 7.29
N PRO A 391 -16.69 -6.50 7.81
CA PRO A 391 -16.64 -5.48 8.85
C PRO A 391 -15.81 -5.92 10.07
N LYS A 392 -15.27 -4.94 10.81
CA LYS A 392 -14.43 -5.24 11.98
C LYS A 392 -15.26 -5.87 13.11
N GLY A 393 -14.94 -7.11 13.48
CA GLY A 393 -15.53 -7.78 14.65
C GLY A 393 -16.49 -8.93 14.33
N GLU A 394 -16.59 -9.35 13.06
CA GLU A 394 -17.23 -10.59 12.62
C GLU A 394 -16.25 -11.74 12.41
#